data_AF-A0A7X0D3M8-F1
#
_entry.id   AF-A0A7X0D3M8-F1
#
_cell.length_a   1.000
_cell.length_b   1.000
_cell.length_c   1.000
_cell.angle_alpha   90.00
_cell.angle_beta   90.00
_cell.angle_gamma   90.00
#
_symmetry.space_group_name_H-M   'P 1'
#
loop_
_entity.id
_entity.type
_entity.pdbx_description
1 polymer ?
#
loop_
_entity_poly.entity_id
_entity_poly.type
_entity_poly.pdbx_seq_one_letter_code
_entity_poly.pdbx_strand_id
1 'polypeptide(L)'
;MTADRPAPSVDDVVHTRLMDLAATARERGEVDGGTAPDPVNTPMVRHWVRAMGDTNPVYLDEQAARRAGHDGLVAPPAMLQVWTMAGYPGPGDDGAAERPGSAVDDLLACFADGGYSGVVATDCEQDFDRYLHPGELLRTTTRFGDLAGPKRTALGTGYFLTWHTSWYSGGERVGTMLFRVLKFLPSAREARAERPADAPAPARPATAEPYPLRPARSCDTHFFWDGALAGELRIQRCADCGRLRHPPGPMCPSCHSTSRDHVVAAGTGTVFSHVVHHHPAVPGRTSPYVVAVVELPEGVRMVGNILGVAPEAVHSGMRVRVDFERVDEDLVLPQWRSAEKPATRDRPPTAGAPALDLAMTRTSIIAQALATRDFQDIHHDPDRARAQGSPDVFMNILTTQGLVERCVTDWAGPAARVRSIAVRLGVPNHAGDTFSLRGTVAERDGPRTTVAVRGTNGIGTHVTGTVVVEVPGPRCGGEESRWR
;
A
#
# COMPACT_ATOMS: atom_id res chain seq x y z
N MET A 1 31.14 -47.33 16.14
CA MET A 1 29.79 -46.74 16.29
C MET A 1 29.92 -45.23 16.16
N THR A 2 30.02 -44.74 14.93
CA THR A 2 29.92 -43.32 14.60
C THR A 2 28.48 -43.09 14.20
N ALA A 3 27.71 -42.44 15.09
CA ALA A 3 26.34 -42.05 14.80
C ALA A 3 26.37 -41.05 13.64
N ASP A 4 25.71 -41.43 12.56
CA ASP A 4 25.53 -40.62 11.35
C ASP A 4 24.77 -39.35 11.75
N ARG A 5 25.43 -38.20 11.72
CA ARG A 5 24.79 -36.91 11.99
C ARG A 5 23.90 -36.63 10.77
N PRO A 6 22.58 -36.40 10.93
CA PRO A 6 21.75 -36.05 9.79
C PRO A 6 22.34 -34.81 9.10
N ALA A 7 22.42 -34.85 7.77
CA ALA A 7 22.86 -33.69 6.99
C ALA A 7 21.97 -32.49 7.38
N PRO A 8 22.56 -31.30 7.62
CA PRO A 8 21.78 -30.12 7.98
C PRO A 8 20.73 -29.88 6.89
N SER A 9 19.48 -29.61 7.31
CA SER A 9 18.44 -29.23 6.36
C SER A 9 18.88 -27.95 5.62
N VAL A 10 18.40 -27.71 4.40
CA VAL A 10 18.79 -26.53 3.61
C VAL A 10 18.56 -25.23 4.41
N ASP A 11 17.55 -25.20 5.29
CA ASP A 11 17.30 -24.07 6.18
C ASP A 11 18.37 -23.93 7.29
N ASP A 12 18.90 -25.02 7.84
CA ASP A 12 19.98 -24.95 8.84
C ASP A 12 21.28 -24.42 8.23
N VAL A 13 21.57 -24.79 6.96
CA VAL A 13 22.74 -24.29 6.22
C VAL A 13 22.60 -22.80 5.92
N VAL A 14 21.44 -22.38 5.40
CA VAL A 14 21.16 -20.96 5.11
C VAL A 14 21.19 -20.14 6.40
N HIS A 15 20.57 -20.64 7.47
CA HIS A 15 20.59 -19.97 8.78
C HIS A 15 22.01 -19.77 9.30
N THR A 16 22.83 -20.82 9.29
CA THR A 16 24.23 -20.74 9.74
C THR A 16 25.01 -19.71 8.93
N ARG A 17 24.91 -19.77 7.59
CA ARG A 17 25.57 -18.81 6.70
C ARG A 17 25.12 -17.37 6.94
N LEU A 18 23.82 -17.14 7.17
CA LEU A 18 23.28 -15.82 7.49
C LEU A 18 23.82 -15.27 8.81
N MET A 19 23.93 -16.11 9.85
CA MET A 19 24.48 -15.69 11.15
C MET A 19 25.97 -15.36 11.07
N ASP A 20 26.75 -16.14 10.31
CA ASP A 20 28.18 -15.87 10.07
C ASP A 20 28.39 -14.57 9.28
N LEU A 21 27.57 -14.34 8.25
CA LEU A 21 27.58 -13.09 7.48
C LEU A 21 27.17 -11.90 8.34
N ALA A 22 26.18 -12.06 9.22
CA ALA A 22 25.75 -11.01 10.15
C ALA A 22 26.85 -10.66 11.18
N ALA A 23 27.56 -11.66 11.71
CA ALA A 23 28.70 -11.45 12.59
C ALA A 23 29.83 -10.69 11.87
N THR A 24 30.16 -11.14 10.66
CA THR A 24 31.16 -10.49 9.79
C THR A 24 30.79 -9.05 9.49
N ALA A 25 29.54 -8.79 9.10
CA ALA A 25 29.05 -7.44 8.80
C ALA A 25 29.05 -6.53 10.03
N ARG A 26 28.75 -7.08 11.21
CA ARG A 26 28.83 -6.36 12.49
C ARG A 26 30.25 -5.95 12.83
N GLU A 27 31.24 -6.83 12.61
CA GLU A 27 32.66 -6.54 12.84
C GLU A 27 33.24 -5.54 11.84
N ARG A 28 32.83 -5.62 10.56
CA ARG A 28 33.24 -4.67 9.51
C ARG A 28 32.82 -3.23 9.83
N GLY A 29 31.71 -3.04 10.54
CA GLY A 29 31.21 -1.73 10.93
C GLY A 29 30.66 -0.93 9.73
N GLU A 30 31.05 0.34 9.63
CA GLU A 30 30.61 1.21 8.55
C GLU A 30 31.42 0.96 7.28
N VAL A 31 30.72 0.78 6.15
CA VAL A 31 31.28 0.50 4.84
C VAL A 31 30.94 1.65 3.90
N ASP A 32 31.93 2.12 3.14
CA ASP A 32 31.71 3.07 2.06
C ASP A 32 30.95 2.39 0.91
N GLY A 33 29.76 2.91 0.61
CA GLY A 33 28.96 2.44 -0.51
C GLY A 33 29.40 3.02 -1.85
N GLY A 34 30.12 4.14 -1.83
CA GLY A 34 30.48 4.87 -3.05
C GLY A 34 29.46 5.92 -3.44
N THR A 35 29.50 6.31 -4.71
CA THR A 35 28.83 7.52 -5.21
C THR A 35 27.51 7.18 -5.89
N ALA A 36 26.50 8.02 -5.69
CA ALA A 36 25.23 7.96 -6.40
C ALA A 36 25.45 7.98 -7.92
N PRO A 37 24.61 7.28 -8.71
CA PRO A 37 24.74 7.24 -10.16
C PRO A 37 24.56 8.62 -10.82
N ASP A 38 23.68 9.45 -10.26
CA ASP A 38 23.33 10.76 -10.80
C ASP A 38 23.42 11.84 -9.72
N PRO A 39 23.78 13.08 -10.09
CA PRO A 39 23.58 14.21 -9.20
C PRO A 39 22.07 14.45 -8.99
N VAL A 40 21.74 15.07 -7.86
CA VAL A 40 20.41 15.59 -7.56
C VAL A 40 19.96 16.46 -8.72
N ASN A 41 18.83 16.14 -9.35
CA ASN A 41 18.41 16.81 -10.57
C ASN A 41 16.91 17.12 -10.60
N THR A 42 16.58 18.29 -11.15
CA THR A 42 15.21 18.79 -11.24
C THR A 42 14.27 17.88 -12.06
N PRO A 43 14.70 17.19 -13.14
CA PRO A 43 13.85 16.20 -13.81
C PRO A 43 13.32 15.13 -12.87
N MET A 44 14.18 14.46 -12.08
CA MET A 44 13.75 13.45 -11.11
C MET A 44 12.85 14.05 -10.02
N VAL A 45 13.18 15.24 -9.50
CA VAL A 45 12.30 15.96 -8.55
C VAL A 45 10.92 16.21 -9.17
N ARG A 46 10.85 16.61 -10.44
CA ARG A 46 9.59 16.84 -11.16
C ARG A 46 8.78 15.55 -11.28
N HIS A 47 9.41 14.42 -11.59
CA HIS A 47 8.74 13.13 -11.65
C HIS A 47 8.15 12.73 -10.29
N TRP A 48 8.93 12.89 -9.21
CA TRP A 48 8.48 12.64 -7.84
C TRP A 48 7.25 13.47 -7.48
N VAL A 49 7.34 14.80 -7.55
CA VAL A 49 6.24 15.65 -7.09
C VAL A 49 4.96 15.43 -7.92
N ARG A 50 5.09 15.07 -9.20
CA ARG A 50 3.94 14.68 -10.04
C ARG A 50 3.33 13.35 -9.62
N ALA A 51 4.14 12.33 -9.35
CA ALA A 51 3.67 11.00 -8.95
C ALA A 51 3.05 11.01 -7.54
N MET A 52 3.60 11.82 -6.63
CA MET A 52 3.08 12.01 -5.27
C MET A 52 1.91 13.00 -5.22
N GLY A 53 1.69 13.77 -6.30
CA GLY A 53 0.74 14.88 -6.33
C GLY A 53 1.12 16.04 -5.41
N ASP A 54 2.39 16.15 -5.05
CA ASP A 54 2.92 17.19 -4.18
C ASP A 54 2.98 18.54 -4.92
N THR A 55 2.35 19.55 -4.34
CA THR A 55 2.26 20.89 -4.93
C THR A 55 3.12 21.92 -4.22
N ASN A 56 3.99 21.52 -3.30
CA ASN A 56 4.86 22.43 -2.58
C ASN A 56 5.78 23.18 -3.59
N PRO A 57 5.67 24.52 -3.68
CA PRO A 57 6.32 25.26 -4.74
C PRO A 57 7.84 25.32 -4.59
N VAL A 58 8.40 25.04 -3.40
CA VAL A 58 9.85 25.11 -3.16
C VAL A 58 10.66 24.13 -4.01
N TYR A 59 9.99 23.12 -4.57
CA TYR A 59 10.61 22.07 -5.39
C TYR A 59 10.76 22.45 -6.87
N LEU A 60 9.94 23.37 -7.38
CA LEU A 60 9.90 23.71 -8.82
C LEU A 60 9.84 25.21 -9.14
N ASP A 61 9.60 26.08 -8.16
CA ASP A 61 9.63 27.54 -8.29
C ASP A 61 10.75 28.11 -7.40
N GLU A 62 11.81 28.59 -8.03
CA GLU A 62 12.99 29.11 -7.34
C GLU A 62 12.68 30.36 -6.50
N GLN A 63 11.79 31.23 -6.99
CA GLN A 63 11.40 32.42 -6.22
C GLN A 63 10.60 32.03 -4.99
N ALA A 64 9.71 31.05 -5.11
CA ALA A 64 8.97 30.51 -3.97
C ALA A 64 9.90 29.84 -2.96
N ALA A 65 10.89 29.07 -3.41
CA ALA A 65 11.90 28.46 -2.55
C ALA A 65 12.71 29.51 -1.77
N ARG A 66 13.15 30.58 -2.44
CA ARG A 66 13.84 31.71 -1.81
C ARG A 66 12.96 32.44 -0.78
N ARG A 67 11.69 32.70 -1.10
CA ARG A 67 10.71 33.28 -0.16
C ARG A 67 10.47 32.40 1.05
N ALA A 68 10.48 31.08 0.86
CA ALA A 68 10.37 30.09 1.94
C ALA A 68 11.66 29.92 2.75
N GLY A 69 12.75 30.64 2.41
CA GLY A 69 14.01 30.62 3.15
C GLY A 69 14.99 29.53 2.73
N HIS A 70 14.90 29.02 1.51
CA HIS A 70 15.95 28.19 0.89
C HIS A 70 16.87 29.05 0.02
N ASP A 71 18.10 28.60 -0.22
CA ASP A 71 19.06 29.32 -1.09
C ASP A 71 18.74 29.20 -2.60
N GLY A 72 17.83 28.29 -2.95
CA GLY A 72 17.37 28.00 -4.30
C GLY A 72 16.39 26.83 -4.28
N LEU A 73 16.19 26.16 -5.42
CA LEU A 73 15.41 24.92 -5.48
C LEU A 73 16.02 23.86 -4.56
N VAL A 74 15.15 23.03 -4.01
CA VAL A 74 15.50 21.88 -3.16
C VAL A 74 14.76 20.63 -3.64
N ALA A 75 15.31 19.45 -3.34
CA ALA A 75 14.58 18.20 -3.49
C ALA A 75 13.71 17.93 -2.24
N PRO A 76 12.53 17.30 -2.40
CA PRO A 76 11.77 16.77 -1.28
C PRO A 76 12.66 15.86 -0.41
N PRO A 77 12.71 16.04 0.92
CA PRO A 77 13.62 15.31 1.78
C PRO A 77 13.41 13.79 1.73
N ALA A 78 12.17 13.29 1.61
CA ALA A 78 11.87 11.86 1.45
C ALA A 78 12.47 11.24 0.18
N MET A 79 12.98 12.03 -0.77
CA MET A 79 13.76 11.52 -1.91
C MET A 79 15.17 11.08 -1.54
N LEU A 80 15.64 11.25 -0.29
CA LEU A 80 17.04 11.01 0.09
C LEU A 80 17.58 9.66 -0.38
N GLN A 81 16.82 8.58 -0.15
CA GLN A 81 17.20 7.24 -0.60
C GLN A 81 17.17 7.08 -2.13
N VAL A 82 16.26 7.77 -2.82
CA VAL A 82 16.00 7.63 -4.27
C VAL A 82 17.26 7.89 -5.08
N TRP A 83 18.09 8.86 -4.67
CA TRP A 83 19.34 9.21 -5.35
C TRP A 83 20.37 8.09 -5.37
N THR A 84 20.20 7.07 -4.52
CA THR A 84 21.13 5.94 -4.38
C THR A 84 20.48 4.59 -4.68
N MET A 85 19.24 4.62 -5.16
CA MET A 85 18.54 3.44 -5.67
C MET A 85 19.07 3.07 -7.06
N ALA A 86 19.23 1.77 -7.29
CA ALA A 86 19.56 1.23 -8.60
C ALA A 86 18.54 1.67 -9.66
N GLY A 87 18.99 1.74 -10.92
CA GLY A 87 18.10 1.89 -12.06
C GLY A 87 17.26 0.64 -12.30
N TYR A 88 16.43 0.68 -13.34
CA TYR A 88 15.78 -0.53 -13.82
C TYR A 88 16.85 -1.41 -14.47
N PRO A 89 17.05 -2.66 -14.02
CA PRO A 89 18.05 -3.55 -14.59
C PRO A 89 17.76 -3.77 -16.09
N GLY A 90 18.74 -3.47 -16.94
CA GLY A 90 18.68 -3.78 -18.36
C GLY A 90 18.68 -5.29 -18.62
N PRO A 91 18.35 -5.75 -19.85
CA PRO A 91 18.41 -7.17 -20.18
C PRO A 91 19.82 -7.74 -19.96
N GLY A 92 19.98 -8.64 -18.99
CA GLY A 92 21.26 -9.27 -18.65
C GLY A 92 22.09 -8.55 -17.58
N ASP A 93 21.55 -7.48 -17.00
CA ASP A 93 22.11 -6.74 -15.87
C ASP A 93 21.18 -6.98 -14.65
N ASP A 94 21.73 -7.19 -13.46
CA ASP A 94 20.95 -7.31 -12.22
C ASP A 94 20.76 -5.93 -11.54
N GLY A 95 21.27 -4.86 -12.14
CA GLY A 95 21.21 -3.49 -11.66
C GLY A 95 22.14 -3.23 -10.47
N ALA A 96 22.92 -4.24 -10.04
CA ALA A 96 23.80 -4.12 -8.88
C ALA A 96 24.99 -3.19 -9.16
N ALA A 97 25.42 -3.06 -10.42
CA ALA A 97 26.55 -2.23 -10.81
C ALA A 97 26.26 -0.72 -10.77
N GLU A 98 24.99 -0.31 -10.81
CA GLU A 98 24.61 1.11 -10.87
C GLU A 98 24.42 1.77 -9.50
N ARG A 99 24.21 0.98 -8.43
CA ARG A 99 24.00 1.54 -7.09
C ARG A 99 25.26 1.46 -6.23
N PRO A 100 25.40 2.37 -5.25
CA PRO A 100 26.37 2.20 -4.19
C PRO A 100 26.25 0.83 -3.50
N GLY A 101 27.40 0.27 -3.13
CA GLY A 101 27.50 -0.95 -2.35
C GLY A 101 26.90 -0.79 -0.95
N SER A 102 26.59 -1.91 -0.31
CA SER A 102 26.00 -1.95 1.02
C SER A 102 26.65 -2.98 1.93
N ALA A 103 26.75 -2.66 3.22
CA ALA A 103 27.18 -3.56 4.28
C ALA A 103 26.30 -4.83 4.41
N VAL A 104 25.14 -4.87 3.74
CA VAL A 104 24.22 -6.01 3.76
C VAL A 104 24.08 -6.73 2.42
N ASP A 105 24.88 -6.39 1.40
CA ASP A 105 24.78 -7.02 0.07
C ASP A 105 25.00 -8.54 0.13
N ASP A 106 26.00 -9.00 0.89
CA ASP A 106 26.27 -10.44 1.08
C ASP A 106 25.09 -11.16 1.74
N LEU A 107 24.40 -10.51 2.69
CA LEU A 107 23.21 -11.05 3.36
C LEU A 107 22.02 -11.13 2.39
N LEU A 108 21.80 -10.09 1.59
CA LEU A 108 20.74 -10.06 0.57
C LEU A 108 20.95 -11.14 -0.51
N ALA A 109 22.21 -11.32 -0.95
CA ALA A 109 22.57 -12.41 -1.86
C ALA A 109 22.33 -13.79 -1.23
N CYS A 110 22.71 -13.97 0.04
CA CYS A 110 22.45 -15.22 0.76
C CYS A 110 20.95 -15.53 0.89
N PHE A 111 20.10 -14.52 1.09
CA PHE A 111 18.65 -14.70 1.08
C PHE A 111 18.14 -15.15 -0.30
N ALA A 112 18.63 -14.53 -1.38
CA ALA A 112 18.26 -14.89 -2.74
C ALA A 112 18.66 -16.34 -3.07
N ASP A 113 19.92 -16.72 -2.78
CA ASP A 113 20.43 -18.10 -2.92
C ASP A 113 19.59 -19.11 -2.11
N GLY A 114 19.22 -18.73 -0.88
CA GLY A 114 18.38 -19.52 0.01
C GLY A 114 16.90 -19.57 -0.38
N GLY A 115 16.49 -18.84 -1.43
CA GLY A 115 15.12 -18.84 -1.93
C GLY A 115 14.15 -17.94 -1.16
N TYR A 116 14.63 -17.10 -0.25
CA TYR A 116 13.88 -16.07 0.47
C TYR A 116 13.63 -14.88 -0.48
N SER A 117 12.88 -15.14 -1.56
CA SER A 117 12.60 -14.14 -2.60
C SER A 117 11.61 -13.08 -2.13
N GLY A 118 10.69 -13.42 -1.21
CA GLY A 118 9.76 -12.47 -0.63
C GLY A 118 10.49 -11.34 0.12
N VAL A 119 10.05 -10.11 -0.08
CA VAL A 119 10.55 -8.94 0.63
C VAL A 119 9.40 -7.97 0.93
N VAL A 120 9.31 -7.55 2.18
CA VAL A 120 8.43 -6.45 2.59
C VAL A 120 9.21 -5.55 3.52
N ALA A 121 9.28 -4.26 3.21
CA ALA A 121 9.79 -3.27 4.15
C ALA A 121 8.82 -3.10 5.32
N THR A 122 9.33 -3.00 6.54
CA THR A 122 8.50 -2.88 7.74
C THR A 122 8.68 -1.55 8.44
N ASP A 123 9.90 -1.02 8.45
CA ASP A 123 10.24 0.22 9.13
C ASP A 123 11.22 1.02 8.26
N CYS A 124 10.98 2.33 8.16
CA CYS A 124 11.90 3.28 7.56
C CYS A 124 11.91 4.55 8.40
N GLU A 125 13.08 4.91 8.91
CA GLU A 125 13.29 6.14 9.67
C GLU A 125 14.34 6.96 8.94
N GLN A 126 14.02 8.19 8.56
CA GLN A 126 14.95 9.12 7.95
C GLN A 126 15.09 10.37 8.80
N ASP A 127 16.32 10.82 8.99
CA ASP A 127 16.67 12.10 9.60
C ASP A 127 17.37 12.98 8.56
N PHE A 128 17.03 14.26 8.55
CA PHE A 128 17.49 15.23 7.57
C PHE A 128 18.26 16.35 8.26
N ASP A 129 19.58 16.36 8.07
CA ASP A 129 20.44 17.43 8.55
C ASP A 129 20.14 18.72 7.76
N ARG A 130 19.99 18.59 6.43
CA ARG A 130 19.52 19.65 5.51
C ARG A 130 18.89 19.07 4.25
N TYR A 131 18.24 19.93 3.46
CA TYR A 131 17.69 19.53 2.16
C TYR A 131 18.79 19.50 1.09
N LEU A 132 18.54 18.68 0.07
CA LEU A 132 19.41 18.55 -1.09
C LEU A 132 19.09 19.62 -2.14
N HIS A 133 20.12 20.12 -2.81
CA HIS A 133 20.03 21.07 -3.90
C HIS A 133 20.36 20.39 -5.24
N PRO A 134 19.70 20.81 -6.35
CA PRO A 134 20.10 20.37 -7.68
C PRO A 134 21.59 20.59 -7.96
N GLY A 135 22.26 19.58 -8.50
CA GLY A 135 23.69 19.55 -8.80
C GLY A 135 24.55 18.84 -7.76
N GLU A 136 24.03 18.58 -6.54
CA GLU A 136 24.77 17.83 -5.52
C GLU A 136 24.93 16.36 -5.91
N LEU A 137 26.12 15.80 -5.76
CA LEU A 137 26.41 14.39 -6.00
C LEU A 137 26.64 13.68 -4.67
N LEU A 138 25.80 12.69 -4.37
CA LEU A 138 25.81 12.04 -3.07
C LEU A 138 26.82 10.89 -3.01
N ARG A 139 27.41 10.69 -1.84
CA ARG A 139 28.14 9.49 -1.46
C ARG A 139 27.46 8.84 -0.25
N THR A 140 27.47 7.51 -0.17
CA THR A 140 26.87 6.78 0.95
C THR A 140 27.90 6.07 1.79
N THR A 141 27.59 5.97 3.09
CA THR A 141 28.10 4.91 3.94
C THR A 141 26.94 4.06 4.42
N THR A 142 27.19 2.78 4.66
CA THR A 142 26.18 1.86 5.18
C THR A 142 26.75 1.04 6.31
N ARG A 143 25.90 0.69 7.27
CA ARG A 143 26.29 -0.14 8.41
C ARG A 143 25.21 -1.17 8.69
N PHE A 144 25.63 -2.42 8.89
CA PHE A 144 24.72 -3.46 9.37
C PHE A 144 24.16 -3.07 10.76
N GLY A 145 22.84 -3.20 10.90
CA GLY A 145 22.14 -2.96 12.16
C GLY A 145 21.95 -4.26 12.93
N ASP A 146 21.04 -5.11 12.44
CA ASP A 146 20.67 -6.35 13.11
C ASP A 146 20.05 -7.37 12.14
N LEU A 147 20.11 -8.65 12.53
CA LEU A 147 19.46 -9.76 11.86
C LEU A 147 18.72 -10.62 12.88
N ALA A 148 17.40 -10.73 12.75
CA ALA A 148 16.57 -11.49 13.67
C ALA A 148 15.70 -12.51 12.91
N GLY A 149 15.90 -13.80 13.19
CA GLY A 149 15.10 -14.89 12.61
C GLY A 149 15.75 -16.26 12.82
N PRO A 150 15.11 -17.33 12.32
CA PRO A 150 13.85 -17.30 11.57
C PRO A 150 12.64 -16.99 12.47
N LYS A 151 11.65 -16.26 11.94
CA LYS A 151 10.38 -15.95 12.60
C LYS A 151 9.22 -16.35 11.69
N ARG A 152 8.21 -17.01 12.26
CA ARG A 152 6.96 -17.32 11.55
C ARG A 152 6.08 -16.09 11.51
N THR A 153 5.68 -15.68 10.32
CA THR A 153 4.78 -14.52 10.10
C THR A 153 3.58 -14.93 9.27
N ALA A 154 2.60 -14.04 9.08
CA ALA A 154 1.47 -14.29 8.18
C ALA A 154 1.89 -14.43 6.70
N LEU A 155 3.05 -13.89 6.32
CA LEU A 155 3.58 -13.94 4.95
C LEU A 155 4.46 -15.18 4.69
N GLY A 156 4.88 -15.88 5.75
CA GLY A 156 5.80 -17.01 5.71
C GLY A 156 6.88 -16.92 6.78
N THR A 157 7.74 -17.92 6.83
CA THR A 157 8.93 -17.93 7.69
C THR A 157 10.03 -17.05 7.08
N GLY A 158 10.62 -16.19 7.90
CA GLY A 158 11.58 -15.21 7.39
C GLY A 158 12.46 -14.57 8.46
N TYR A 159 13.28 -13.63 8.01
CA TYR A 159 14.24 -12.89 8.83
C TYR A 159 14.02 -11.40 8.68
N PHE A 160 14.12 -10.68 9.80
CA PHE A 160 14.16 -9.23 9.80
C PHE A 160 15.61 -8.79 9.68
N LEU A 161 15.92 -8.07 8.61
CA LEU A 161 17.23 -7.48 8.36
C LEU A 161 17.12 -5.96 8.52
N THR A 162 17.97 -5.38 9.34
CA THR A 162 18.04 -3.94 9.61
C THR A 162 19.42 -3.40 9.22
N TRP A 163 19.46 -2.27 8.53
CA TRP A 163 20.71 -1.55 8.27
C TRP A 163 20.51 -0.05 8.35
N HIS A 164 21.63 0.65 8.43
CA HIS A 164 21.68 2.10 8.43
C HIS A 164 22.40 2.60 7.18
N THR A 165 21.97 3.75 6.68
CA THR A 165 22.62 4.47 5.58
C THR A 165 22.82 5.91 5.99
N SER A 166 23.99 6.47 5.71
CA SER A 166 24.28 7.90 5.83
C SER A 166 24.61 8.43 4.43
N TRP A 167 24.08 9.61 4.09
CA TRP A 167 24.41 10.27 2.83
C TRP A 167 25.25 11.52 3.10
N TYR A 168 26.18 11.76 2.19
CA TYR A 168 27.08 12.90 2.20
C TYR A 168 27.05 13.61 0.86
N SER A 169 27.12 14.94 0.88
CA SER A 169 27.37 15.77 -0.30
C SER A 169 28.73 16.43 -0.12
N GLY A 170 29.69 16.06 -0.96
CA GLY A 170 31.10 16.35 -0.70
C GLY A 170 31.58 15.68 0.59
N GLY A 171 31.90 16.49 1.62
CA GLY A 171 32.32 16.01 2.95
C GLY A 171 31.29 16.21 4.07
N GLU A 172 30.14 16.79 3.76
CA GLU A 172 29.10 17.13 4.73
C GLU A 172 28.00 16.06 4.73
N ARG A 173 27.57 15.60 5.91
CA ARG A 173 26.42 14.68 6.02
C ARG A 173 25.13 15.46 5.82
N VAL A 174 24.24 14.91 4.99
CA VAL A 174 22.96 15.54 4.63
C VAL A 174 21.75 14.83 5.24
N GLY A 175 21.89 13.55 5.59
CA GLY A 175 20.86 12.80 6.30
C GLY A 175 21.25 11.36 6.57
N THR A 176 20.40 10.67 7.33
CA THR A 176 20.57 9.26 7.70
C THR A 176 19.27 8.50 7.54
N MET A 177 19.37 7.18 7.43
CA MET A 177 18.23 6.28 7.38
C MET A 177 18.50 5.02 8.20
N LEU A 178 17.49 4.56 8.93
CA LEU A 178 17.35 3.17 9.33
C LEU A 178 16.31 2.53 8.42
N PHE A 179 16.65 1.37 7.86
CA PHE A 179 15.72 0.59 7.04
C PHE A 179 15.64 -0.83 7.55
N ARG A 180 14.42 -1.35 7.69
CA ARG A 180 14.16 -2.74 8.08
C ARG A 180 13.25 -3.42 7.08
N VAL A 181 13.65 -4.62 6.68
CA VAL A 181 12.85 -5.49 5.81
C VAL A 181 12.65 -6.85 6.46
N LEU A 182 11.55 -7.49 6.10
CA LEU A 182 11.33 -8.92 6.27
C LEU A 182 11.65 -9.63 4.96
N LYS A 183 12.67 -10.48 4.96
CA LYS A 183 12.95 -11.46 3.88
C LYS A 183 12.30 -12.79 4.25
N PHE A 184 11.43 -13.32 3.40
CA PHE A 184 10.63 -14.51 3.75
C PHE A 184 10.49 -15.48 2.58
N LEU A 185 10.22 -16.74 2.90
CA LEU A 185 9.85 -17.77 1.94
C LEU A 185 8.36 -17.60 1.56
N PRO A 186 8.01 -17.40 0.28
CA PRO A 186 6.61 -17.32 -0.13
C PRO A 186 5.86 -18.64 0.15
N SER A 187 4.61 -18.54 0.63
CA SER A 187 3.79 -19.66 1.13
C SER A 187 3.65 -20.87 0.19
N ALA A 188 3.72 -20.66 -1.13
CA ALA A 188 3.67 -21.74 -2.13
C ALA A 188 4.89 -22.69 -2.08
N ARG A 189 6.03 -22.22 -1.55
CA ARG A 189 7.28 -23.00 -1.47
C ARG A 189 7.44 -23.72 -0.13
N GLU A 190 6.98 -23.13 0.98
CA GLU A 190 6.85 -23.86 2.27
C GLU A 190 5.99 -25.13 2.08
N ALA A 191 4.87 -25.00 1.36
CA ALA A 191 4.00 -26.13 1.03
C ALA A 191 4.64 -27.19 0.09
N ARG A 192 5.75 -26.87 -0.60
CA ARG A 192 6.50 -27.81 -1.45
C ARG A 192 7.68 -28.46 -0.72
N ALA A 193 8.32 -27.76 0.20
CA ALA A 193 9.44 -28.29 0.98
C ALA A 193 9.01 -29.39 1.96
N GLU A 194 7.77 -29.36 2.44
CA GLU A 194 7.25 -30.29 3.46
C GLU A 194 6.50 -31.53 2.88
N ARG A 195 6.43 -31.74 1.56
CA ARG A 195 5.57 -32.79 0.96
C ARG A 195 6.32 -33.98 0.34
N PRO A 196 6.04 -35.24 0.77
CA PRO A 196 6.40 -36.45 0.03
C PRO A 196 5.65 -36.54 -1.32
N ALA A 197 6.28 -37.17 -2.32
CA ALA A 197 5.89 -37.12 -3.73
C ALA A 197 4.51 -37.71 -4.11
N ASP A 198 3.85 -38.48 -3.22
CA ASP A 198 2.59 -39.18 -3.53
C ASP A 198 1.40 -38.83 -2.60
N ALA A 199 1.47 -37.71 -1.86
CA ALA A 199 0.33 -37.26 -1.06
C ALA A 199 -0.64 -36.38 -1.88
N PRO A 200 -1.97 -36.61 -1.82
CA PRO A 200 -2.95 -35.70 -2.40
C PRO A 200 -2.82 -34.31 -1.75
N ALA A 201 -3.10 -33.27 -2.53
CA ALA A 201 -2.84 -31.88 -2.15
C ALA A 201 -3.45 -31.53 -0.77
N PRO A 202 -2.70 -30.87 0.13
CA PRO A 202 -3.23 -30.49 1.43
C PRO A 202 -4.20 -29.32 1.28
N ALA A 203 -5.28 -29.36 2.06
CA ALA A 203 -6.18 -28.23 2.25
C ALA A 203 -5.42 -27.06 2.91
N ARG A 204 -5.69 -25.84 2.42
CA ARG A 204 -5.11 -24.57 2.89
C ARG A 204 -5.37 -24.31 4.39
N PRO A 205 -4.52 -23.51 5.07
CA PRO A 205 -4.76 -23.12 6.45
C PRO A 205 -6.05 -22.32 6.58
N ALA A 206 -6.90 -22.71 7.53
CA ALA A 206 -8.11 -22.01 7.91
C ALA A 206 -7.76 -20.81 8.81
N THR A 207 -7.53 -19.63 8.23
CA THR A 207 -7.48 -18.36 9.00
C THR A 207 -8.28 -17.21 8.37
N ALA A 208 -9.23 -17.53 7.47
CA ALA A 208 -10.45 -16.74 7.37
C ALA A 208 -11.56 -17.63 7.93
N GLU A 209 -12.28 -17.16 8.95
CA GLU A 209 -13.49 -17.87 9.37
C GLU A 209 -14.36 -18.10 8.13
N PRO A 210 -14.77 -19.35 7.83
CA PRO A 210 -15.61 -19.62 6.68
C PRO A 210 -16.87 -18.78 6.74
N TYR A 211 -17.25 -18.12 5.65
CA TYR A 211 -18.54 -17.43 5.56
C TYR A 211 -19.65 -18.43 5.92
N PRO A 212 -20.29 -18.31 7.10
CA PRO A 212 -21.00 -19.42 7.73
C PRO A 212 -22.33 -19.74 7.05
N LEU A 213 -22.82 -18.82 6.20
CA LEU A 213 -24.15 -18.88 5.57
C LEU A 213 -24.03 -18.72 4.06
N ARG A 214 -23.54 -19.77 3.39
CA ARG A 214 -23.46 -19.80 1.93
C ARG A 214 -24.85 -19.75 1.30
N PRO A 215 -25.08 -18.91 0.28
CA PRO A 215 -26.32 -18.94 -0.48
C PRO A 215 -26.53 -20.32 -1.12
N ALA A 216 -27.76 -20.84 -1.06
CA ALA A 216 -28.09 -22.09 -1.73
C ALA A 216 -28.09 -21.91 -3.26
N ARG A 217 -27.24 -22.67 -3.94
CA ARG A 217 -27.26 -22.86 -5.40
C ARG A 217 -28.29 -23.93 -5.75
N SER A 218 -29.32 -23.56 -6.50
CA SER A 218 -30.38 -24.47 -6.98
C SER A 218 -30.51 -24.40 -8.50
N CYS A 219 -31.35 -25.26 -9.09
CA CYS A 219 -31.69 -25.18 -10.51
C CYS A 219 -32.28 -23.81 -10.90
N ASP A 220 -32.97 -23.13 -9.99
CA ASP A 220 -33.58 -21.82 -10.22
C ASP A 220 -32.62 -20.65 -10.01
N THR A 221 -31.50 -20.85 -9.32
CA THR A 221 -30.55 -19.76 -8.97
C THR A 221 -29.16 -19.92 -9.56
N HIS A 222 -28.80 -21.08 -10.14
CA HIS A 222 -27.45 -21.30 -10.68
C HIS A 222 -27.06 -20.22 -11.69
N PHE A 223 -27.98 -19.81 -12.59
CA PHE A 223 -27.67 -18.83 -13.63
C PHE A 223 -27.22 -17.48 -13.05
N PHE A 224 -27.78 -17.09 -11.90
CA PHE A 224 -27.43 -15.86 -11.18
C PHE A 224 -26.04 -15.96 -10.58
N TRP A 225 -25.73 -17.08 -9.93
CA TRP A 225 -24.42 -17.33 -9.31
C TRP A 225 -23.31 -17.53 -10.35
N ASP A 226 -23.62 -18.17 -11.48
CA ASP A 226 -22.71 -18.29 -12.62
C ASP A 226 -22.44 -16.92 -13.25
N GLY A 227 -23.46 -16.06 -13.27
CA GLY A 227 -23.31 -14.65 -13.65
C GLY A 227 -22.36 -13.92 -12.71
N ALA A 228 -22.58 -14.03 -11.40
CA ALA A 228 -21.72 -13.40 -10.41
C ALA A 228 -20.25 -13.85 -10.54
N LEU A 229 -20.00 -15.14 -10.78
CA LEU A 229 -18.65 -15.65 -11.06
C LEU A 229 -18.03 -15.07 -12.34
N ALA A 230 -18.85 -14.83 -13.37
CA ALA A 230 -18.44 -14.22 -14.63
C ALA A 230 -18.36 -12.68 -14.57
N GLY A 231 -18.69 -12.05 -13.43
CA GLY A 231 -18.75 -10.59 -13.32
C GLY A 231 -19.98 -9.97 -14.00
N GLU A 232 -21.05 -10.74 -14.17
CA GLU A 232 -22.30 -10.33 -14.79
C GLU A 232 -23.46 -10.33 -13.80
N LEU A 233 -24.18 -9.22 -13.70
CA LEU A 233 -25.39 -9.16 -12.86
C LEU A 233 -26.60 -9.65 -13.66
N ARG A 234 -26.87 -10.96 -13.62
CA ARG A 234 -27.95 -11.58 -14.40
C ARG A 234 -29.31 -11.48 -13.68
N ILE A 235 -30.35 -11.04 -14.38
CA ILE A 235 -31.73 -10.94 -13.88
C ILE A 235 -32.60 -11.97 -14.62
N GLN A 236 -33.39 -12.75 -13.87
CA GLN A 236 -34.31 -13.73 -14.48
C GLN A 236 -35.35 -13.03 -15.34
N ARG A 237 -35.54 -13.52 -16.56
CA ARG A 237 -36.58 -13.09 -17.50
C ARG A 237 -37.46 -14.28 -17.87
N CYS A 238 -38.77 -14.07 -17.92
CA CYS A 238 -39.68 -15.04 -18.50
C CYS A 238 -39.54 -15.02 -20.03
N ALA A 239 -39.26 -16.16 -20.64
CA ALA A 239 -39.05 -16.26 -22.09
C ALA A 239 -40.33 -15.98 -22.90
N ASP A 240 -41.51 -16.17 -22.29
CA ASP A 240 -42.79 -16.04 -23.00
C ASP A 240 -43.40 -14.63 -22.91
N CYS A 241 -43.29 -13.97 -21.75
CA CYS A 241 -43.89 -12.63 -21.53
C CYS A 241 -42.88 -11.52 -21.26
N GLY A 242 -41.58 -11.82 -21.22
CA GLY A 242 -40.51 -10.84 -21.03
C GLY A 242 -40.39 -10.26 -19.61
N ARG A 243 -41.25 -10.67 -18.66
CA ARG A 243 -41.24 -10.13 -17.28
C ARG A 243 -39.90 -10.40 -16.59
N LEU A 244 -39.26 -9.34 -16.11
CA LEU A 244 -38.06 -9.41 -15.26
C LEU A 244 -38.43 -9.59 -13.79
N ARG A 245 -37.61 -10.35 -13.04
CA ARG A 245 -37.82 -10.53 -11.60
C ARG A 245 -36.53 -10.81 -10.82
N HIS A 246 -36.55 -10.36 -9.57
CA HIS A 246 -35.62 -10.74 -8.52
C HIS A 246 -36.39 -10.76 -7.18
N PRO A 247 -36.20 -11.77 -6.30
CA PRO A 247 -35.34 -12.93 -6.46
C PRO A 247 -35.85 -13.91 -7.55
N PRO A 248 -34.96 -14.75 -8.13
CA PRO A 248 -35.36 -15.77 -9.10
C PRO A 248 -36.31 -16.81 -8.50
N GLY A 249 -37.03 -17.54 -9.36
CA GLY A 249 -37.83 -18.67 -8.90
C GLY A 249 -38.44 -19.52 -10.01
N PRO A 250 -39.26 -20.52 -9.63
CA PRO A 250 -39.62 -21.67 -10.47
C PRO A 250 -40.64 -21.37 -11.58
N MET A 251 -41.40 -20.27 -11.48
CA MET A 251 -42.50 -19.97 -12.38
C MET A 251 -42.72 -18.46 -12.48
N CYS A 252 -43.17 -17.99 -13.65
CA CYS A 252 -43.55 -16.59 -13.83
C CYS A 252 -44.84 -16.26 -13.05
N PRO A 253 -44.85 -15.26 -12.15
CA PRO A 253 -46.06 -14.89 -11.41
C PRO A 253 -47.11 -14.18 -12.28
N SER A 254 -46.78 -13.84 -13.53
CA SER A 254 -47.69 -13.11 -14.44
C SER A 254 -48.41 -14.03 -15.41
N CYS A 255 -47.70 -14.97 -16.04
CA CYS A 255 -48.25 -15.86 -17.07
C CYS A 255 -48.14 -17.36 -16.73
N HIS A 256 -47.59 -17.70 -15.56
CA HIS A 256 -47.37 -19.08 -15.08
C HIS A 256 -46.46 -19.95 -15.95
N SER A 257 -45.77 -19.36 -16.94
CA SER A 257 -44.76 -20.07 -17.71
C SER A 257 -43.59 -20.51 -16.83
N THR A 258 -43.08 -21.70 -17.11
CA THR A 258 -41.82 -22.23 -16.56
C THR A 258 -40.64 -21.99 -17.50
N SER A 259 -40.87 -21.44 -18.70
CA SER A 259 -39.84 -21.07 -19.69
C SER A 259 -39.17 -19.75 -19.30
N ARG A 260 -37.85 -19.80 -19.11
CA ARG A 260 -37.07 -18.75 -18.46
C ARG A 260 -35.69 -18.64 -19.08
N ASP A 261 -35.22 -17.41 -19.25
CA ASP A 261 -33.85 -17.05 -19.57
C ASP A 261 -33.39 -15.92 -18.64
N HIS A 262 -32.36 -15.17 -19.02
CA HIS A 262 -31.89 -14.02 -18.26
C HIS A 262 -31.45 -12.87 -19.15
N VAL A 263 -31.38 -11.68 -18.54
CA VAL A 263 -30.73 -10.50 -19.11
C VAL A 263 -29.55 -10.12 -18.22
N VAL A 264 -28.49 -9.55 -18.80
CA VAL A 264 -27.40 -8.94 -18.03
C VAL A 264 -27.80 -7.50 -17.75
N ALA A 265 -27.89 -7.15 -16.46
CA ALA A 265 -28.25 -5.80 -16.02
C ALA A 265 -27.13 -4.81 -16.32
N ALA A 266 -27.47 -3.53 -16.44
CA ALA A 266 -26.52 -2.44 -16.57
C ALA A 266 -25.58 -2.30 -15.34
N GLY A 267 -25.93 -2.95 -14.23
CA GLY A 267 -25.15 -2.95 -13.00
C GLY A 267 -25.18 -1.62 -12.25
N THR A 268 -26.08 -0.71 -12.59
CA THR A 268 -26.28 0.56 -11.89
C THR A 268 -27.59 0.54 -11.12
N GLY A 269 -27.69 1.34 -10.06
CA GLY A 269 -28.95 1.49 -9.33
C GLY A 269 -28.94 2.66 -8.36
N THR A 270 -30.04 2.80 -7.62
CA THR A 270 -30.21 3.78 -6.56
C THR A 270 -30.62 3.10 -5.26
N VAL A 271 -30.03 3.50 -4.13
CA VAL A 271 -30.43 2.99 -2.81
C VAL A 271 -31.89 3.35 -2.55
N PHE A 272 -32.76 2.34 -2.51
CA PHE A 272 -34.17 2.51 -2.16
C PHE A 272 -34.30 2.70 -0.64
N SER A 273 -33.72 1.78 0.13
CA SER A 273 -33.68 1.82 1.59
C SER A 273 -32.41 1.15 2.11
N HIS A 274 -31.97 1.47 3.32
CA HIS A 274 -30.81 0.82 3.95
C HIS A 274 -31.00 0.68 5.46
N VAL A 275 -30.24 -0.25 6.05
CA VAL A 275 -30.07 -0.40 7.49
C VAL A 275 -28.59 -0.57 7.82
N VAL A 276 -28.18 -0.10 8.99
CA VAL A 276 -26.84 -0.32 9.53
C VAL A 276 -26.90 -1.42 10.56
N HIS A 277 -26.19 -2.51 10.31
CA HIS A 277 -26.12 -3.63 11.22
C HIS A 277 -24.95 -3.45 12.19
N HIS A 278 -25.24 -3.35 13.49
CA HIS A 278 -24.24 -3.18 14.55
C HIS A 278 -23.96 -4.46 15.34
N HIS A 279 -24.99 -5.17 15.80
CA HIS A 279 -24.88 -6.37 16.64
C HIS A 279 -26.08 -7.32 16.41
N PRO A 280 -25.92 -8.64 16.64
CA PRO A 280 -24.72 -9.35 17.09
C PRO A 280 -23.70 -9.53 15.97
N ALA A 281 -22.42 -9.77 16.29
CA ALA A 281 -21.41 -10.00 15.26
C ALA A 281 -21.84 -11.14 14.30
N VAL A 282 -21.75 -10.89 12.99
CA VAL A 282 -22.05 -11.89 11.95
C VAL A 282 -20.72 -12.44 11.45
N PRO A 283 -20.46 -13.76 11.54
CA PRO A 283 -19.16 -14.30 11.14
C PRO A 283 -18.90 -14.04 9.65
N GLY A 284 -17.64 -13.73 9.33
CA GLY A 284 -17.25 -13.27 7.98
C GLY A 284 -17.66 -11.83 7.65
N ARG A 285 -18.17 -11.04 8.60
CA ARG A 285 -18.46 -9.61 8.41
C ARG A 285 -17.94 -8.75 9.57
N THR A 286 -17.32 -7.63 9.23
CA THR A 286 -16.90 -6.62 10.21
C THR A 286 -18.06 -5.65 10.47
N SER A 287 -18.53 -5.56 11.71
CA SER A 287 -19.56 -4.59 12.10
C SER A 287 -18.92 -3.23 12.45
N PRO A 288 -19.59 -2.09 12.18
CA PRO A 288 -20.88 -1.97 11.50
C PRO A 288 -20.77 -2.09 9.97
N TYR A 289 -21.79 -2.68 9.34
CA TYR A 289 -21.91 -2.72 7.87
C TYR A 289 -23.31 -2.34 7.41
N VAL A 290 -23.40 -1.80 6.19
CA VAL A 290 -24.66 -1.36 5.59
C VAL A 290 -25.27 -2.47 4.76
N VAL A 291 -26.55 -2.76 4.98
CA VAL A 291 -27.37 -3.60 4.10
C VAL A 291 -28.36 -2.69 3.38
N ALA A 292 -28.29 -2.66 2.05
CA ALA A 292 -29.12 -1.80 1.22
C ALA A 292 -30.02 -2.62 0.30
N VAL A 293 -31.22 -2.11 0.09
CA VAL A 293 -32.10 -2.48 -1.02
C VAL A 293 -31.85 -1.48 -2.13
N VAL A 294 -31.37 -1.94 -3.28
CA VAL A 294 -31.06 -1.11 -4.44
C VAL A 294 -32.09 -1.33 -5.52
N GLU A 295 -32.67 -0.25 -6.02
CA GLU A 295 -33.56 -0.25 -7.18
C GLU A 295 -32.75 -0.09 -8.46
N LEU A 296 -32.93 -1.03 -9.40
CA LEU A 296 -32.24 -1.07 -10.67
C LEU A 296 -33.13 -0.48 -11.79
N PRO A 297 -32.53 0.09 -12.86
CA PRO A 297 -33.27 0.56 -14.04
C PRO A 297 -34.16 -0.51 -14.68
N GLU A 298 -33.79 -1.79 -14.55
CA GLU A 298 -34.55 -2.95 -15.02
C GLU A 298 -35.86 -3.19 -14.22
N GLY A 299 -36.15 -2.37 -13.20
CA GLY A 299 -37.40 -2.39 -12.45
C GLY A 299 -37.45 -3.44 -11.34
N VAL A 300 -36.33 -4.10 -11.04
CA VAL A 300 -36.19 -5.02 -9.91
C VAL A 300 -35.45 -4.37 -8.75
N ARG A 301 -35.66 -4.87 -7.54
CA ARG A 301 -34.89 -4.48 -6.36
C ARG A 301 -34.02 -5.64 -5.90
N MET A 302 -32.81 -5.33 -5.49
CA MET A 302 -31.84 -6.33 -5.05
C MET A 302 -31.18 -5.90 -3.74
N VAL A 303 -31.04 -6.86 -2.83
CA VAL A 303 -30.39 -6.65 -1.54
C VAL A 303 -28.90 -6.92 -1.70
N GLY A 304 -28.07 -6.02 -1.17
CA GLY A 304 -26.63 -6.21 -1.07
C GLY A 304 -26.03 -5.21 -0.08
N ASN A 305 -24.78 -5.42 0.29
CA ASN A 305 -24.05 -4.50 1.12
C ASN A 305 -23.58 -3.29 0.30
N ILE A 306 -23.39 -2.15 0.95
CA ILE A 306 -22.65 -1.02 0.36
C ILE A 306 -21.20 -1.08 0.86
N LEU A 307 -20.27 -1.26 -0.06
CA LEU A 307 -18.84 -1.37 0.18
C LEU A 307 -18.16 -0.02 0.02
N GLY A 308 -17.15 0.25 0.86
CA GLY A 308 -16.29 1.43 0.73
C GLY A 308 -16.96 2.76 1.05
N VAL A 309 -18.13 2.76 1.70
CA VAL A 309 -18.85 3.97 2.15
C VAL A 309 -19.08 3.87 3.65
N ALA A 310 -18.77 4.93 4.39
CA ALA A 310 -19.06 4.99 5.83
C ALA A 310 -20.58 4.86 6.06
N PRO A 311 -21.04 4.10 7.07
CA PRO A 311 -22.48 3.87 7.27
C PRO A 311 -23.32 5.14 7.34
N GLU A 312 -22.79 6.21 7.93
CA GLU A 312 -23.46 7.50 8.12
C GLU A 312 -23.57 8.31 6.82
N ALA A 313 -22.76 7.97 5.81
CA ALA A 313 -22.79 8.63 4.51
C ALA A 313 -23.83 7.99 3.57
N VAL A 314 -24.34 6.79 3.87
CA VAL A 314 -25.36 6.14 3.06
C VAL A 314 -26.71 6.80 3.29
N HIS A 315 -27.40 7.13 2.19
CA HIS A 315 -28.75 7.65 2.22
C HIS A 315 -29.60 7.07 1.10
N SER A 316 -30.92 7.06 1.28
CA SER A 316 -31.85 6.75 0.19
C SER A 316 -31.65 7.73 -0.97
N GLY A 317 -31.75 7.24 -2.19
CA GLY A 317 -31.43 7.96 -3.42
C GLY A 317 -29.95 7.94 -3.83
N MET A 318 -29.04 7.47 -2.98
CA MET A 318 -27.61 7.36 -3.33
C MET A 318 -27.42 6.51 -4.59
N ARG A 319 -26.67 7.04 -5.57
CA ARG A 319 -26.36 6.27 -6.79
C ARG A 319 -25.27 5.25 -6.53
N VAL A 320 -25.49 4.03 -6.99
CA VAL A 320 -24.57 2.90 -6.80
C VAL A 320 -24.32 2.13 -8.09
N ARG A 321 -23.21 1.39 -8.11
CA ARG A 321 -22.88 0.40 -9.14
C ARG A 321 -22.54 -0.92 -8.47
N VAL A 322 -22.89 -2.02 -9.13
CA VAL A 322 -22.58 -3.37 -8.69
C VAL A 322 -21.07 -3.59 -8.67
N ASP A 323 -20.61 -4.25 -7.63
CA ASP A 323 -19.26 -4.79 -7.50
C ASP A 323 -19.34 -6.27 -7.15
N PHE A 324 -18.35 -7.05 -7.56
CA PHE A 324 -18.34 -8.49 -7.38
C PHE A 324 -17.33 -8.87 -6.31
N GLU A 325 -17.79 -8.96 -5.07
CA GLU A 325 -16.98 -9.32 -3.91
C GLU A 325 -16.70 -10.83 -3.93
N ARG A 326 -15.46 -11.21 -4.18
CA ARG A 326 -15.02 -12.61 -4.09
C ARG A 326 -14.84 -12.99 -2.62
N VAL A 327 -15.72 -13.85 -2.11
CA VAL A 327 -15.67 -14.36 -0.74
C VAL A 327 -14.68 -15.52 -0.65
N ASP A 328 -14.68 -16.40 -1.66
CA ASP A 328 -13.71 -17.49 -1.82
C ASP A 328 -13.59 -17.94 -3.29
N GLU A 329 -13.00 -19.11 -3.55
CA GLU A 329 -12.80 -19.63 -4.91
C GLU A 329 -14.12 -19.85 -5.67
N ASP A 330 -15.18 -20.27 -4.97
CA ASP A 330 -16.45 -20.70 -5.56
C ASP A 330 -17.62 -19.73 -5.33
N LEU A 331 -17.44 -18.75 -4.42
CA LEU A 331 -18.47 -17.78 -4.04
C LEU A 331 -18.04 -16.34 -4.35
N VAL A 332 -18.81 -15.71 -5.25
CA VAL A 332 -18.77 -14.27 -5.53
C VAL A 332 -20.14 -13.68 -5.22
N LEU A 333 -20.16 -12.62 -4.42
CA LEU A 333 -21.37 -11.91 -4.04
C LEU A 333 -21.49 -10.59 -4.81
N PRO A 334 -22.61 -10.33 -5.49
CA PRO A 334 -22.91 -9.00 -6.00
C PRO A 334 -23.20 -8.05 -4.82
N GLN A 335 -22.36 -7.04 -4.67
CA GLN A 335 -22.46 -5.97 -3.68
C GLN A 335 -22.56 -4.63 -4.40
N TRP A 336 -22.66 -3.52 -3.66
CA TRP A 336 -22.82 -2.19 -4.20
C TRP A 336 -21.68 -1.28 -3.79
N ARG A 337 -21.20 -0.42 -4.70
CA ARG A 337 -20.33 0.71 -4.38
C ARG A 337 -20.99 2.02 -4.77
N SER A 338 -20.63 3.11 -4.11
CA SER A 338 -21.08 4.43 -4.56
C SER A 338 -20.63 4.68 -6.00
N ALA A 339 -21.59 5.08 -6.84
CA ALA A 339 -21.37 5.56 -8.20
C ALA A 339 -21.44 7.09 -8.26
N GLU A 340 -21.64 7.73 -7.12
CA GLU A 340 -21.41 9.17 -7.00
C GLU A 340 -19.91 9.37 -7.12
N LYS A 341 -19.49 10.37 -7.93
CA LYS A 341 -18.15 10.94 -7.72
C LYS A 341 -18.05 11.18 -6.23
N PRO A 342 -16.97 10.78 -5.53
CA PRO A 342 -16.78 11.21 -4.16
C PRO A 342 -17.07 12.70 -4.22
N ALA A 343 -18.09 13.14 -3.47
CA ALA A 343 -18.28 14.55 -3.32
C ALA A 343 -16.91 15.01 -2.86
N THR A 344 -16.22 15.78 -3.71
CA THR A 344 -15.34 16.79 -3.17
C THR A 344 -16.30 17.54 -2.28
N ARG A 345 -16.31 17.18 -1.01
CA ARG A 345 -16.60 18.15 0.02
C ARG A 345 -15.55 19.20 -0.28
N ASP A 346 -15.92 20.17 -1.09
CA ASP A 346 -15.50 21.56 -1.00
C ASP A 346 -15.95 22.09 0.36
N ARG A 347 -15.55 21.36 1.41
CA ARG A 347 -15.33 21.88 2.72
C ARG A 347 -13.83 22.18 2.66
N PRO A 348 -13.40 23.45 2.66
CA PRO A 348 -12.00 23.75 2.94
C PRO A 348 -11.60 22.94 4.18
N PRO A 349 -10.36 22.39 4.23
CA PRO A 349 -9.91 21.67 5.42
C PRO A 349 -10.28 22.51 6.63
N THR A 350 -11.09 21.95 7.53
CA THR A 350 -11.29 22.58 8.82
C THR A 350 -9.92 22.81 9.41
N ALA A 351 -9.58 24.08 9.62
CA ALA A 351 -8.34 24.49 10.25
C ALA A 351 -8.06 23.61 11.48
N GLY A 352 -6.95 22.86 11.45
CA GLY A 352 -6.48 22.18 12.65
C GLY A 352 -5.45 21.06 12.45
N ALA A 353 -5.58 20.19 11.44
CA ALA A 353 -4.79 18.96 11.37
C ALA A 353 -4.37 18.55 9.94
N PRO A 354 -3.18 17.94 9.77
CA PRO A 354 -2.74 17.34 8.51
C PRO A 354 -3.71 16.24 8.04
N ALA A 355 -4.09 16.27 6.76
CA ALA A 355 -4.92 15.23 6.16
C ALA A 355 -4.69 15.14 4.65
N LEU A 356 -4.70 13.92 4.13
CA LEU A 356 -4.58 13.63 2.71
C LEU A 356 -5.39 12.37 2.37
N ASP A 357 -6.21 12.44 1.32
CA ASP A 357 -6.99 11.30 0.81
C ASP A 357 -6.64 11.06 -0.65
N LEU A 358 -6.33 9.82 -1.01
CA LEU A 358 -5.82 9.43 -2.32
C LEU A 358 -6.52 8.17 -2.82
N ALA A 359 -6.93 8.18 -4.09
CA ALA A 359 -7.33 6.97 -4.78
C ALA A 359 -6.08 6.28 -5.32
N MET A 360 -5.78 5.07 -4.82
CA MET A 360 -4.64 4.28 -5.22
C MET A 360 -4.98 3.52 -6.50
N THR A 361 -4.82 4.18 -7.64
CA THR A 361 -4.97 3.49 -8.94
C THR A 361 -3.72 2.67 -9.25
N ARG A 362 -3.84 1.65 -10.12
CA ARG A 362 -2.67 0.94 -10.64
C ARG A 362 -1.68 1.91 -11.30
N THR A 363 -2.18 2.87 -12.07
CA THR A 363 -1.37 3.91 -12.72
C THR A 363 -0.59 4.75 -11.71
N SER A 364 -1.22 5.18 -10.61
CA SER A 364 -0.52 5.96 -9.59
C SER A 364 0.55 5.13 -8.88
N ILE A 365 0.26 3.87 -8.52
CA ILE A 365 1.25 2.98 -7.89
C ILE A 365 2.45 2.76 -8.82
N ILE A 366 2.22 2.48 -10.10
CA ILE A 366 3.31 2.32 -11.09
C ILE A 366 4.11 3.62 -11.23
N ALA A 367 3.43 4.76 -11.38
CA ALA A 367 4.11 6.06 -11.50
C ALA A 367 4.95 6.39 -10.26
N GLN A 368 4.47 6.02 -9.07
CA GLN A 368 5.17 6.18 -7.80
C GLN A 368 6.38 5.26 -7.70
N ALA A 369 6.25 3.99 -8.11
CA ALA A 369 7.38 3.05 -8.17
C ALA A 369 8.51 3.54 -9.09
N LEU A 370 8.15 4.07 -10.26
CA LEU A 370 9.10 4.70 -11.18
C LEU A 370 9.77 5.93 -10.54
N ALA A 371 9.00 6.79 -9.89
CA ALA A 371 9.50 8.00 -9.26
C ALA A 371 10.41 7.72 -8.06
N THR A 372 10.15 6.65 -7.32
CA THR A 372 10.98 6.22 -6.18
C THR A 372 12.16 5.35 -6.61
N ARG A 373 12.24 4.99 -7.89
CA ARG A 373 13.20 4.02 -8.45
C ARG A 373 13.16 2.66 -7.76
N ASP A 374 12.00 2.30 -7.22
CA ASP A 374 11.81 1.00 -6.59
C ASP A 374 11.25 0.04 -7.64
N PHE A 375 12.17 -0.59 -8.36
CA PHE A 375 11.89 -1.52 -9.45
C PHE A 375 11.68 -2.96 -8.97
N GLN A 376 11.31 -3.19 -7.70
CA GLN A 376 10.77 -4.49 -7.33
C GLN A 376 9.50 -4.77 -8.14
N ASP A 377 9.46 -5.94 -8.78
CA ASP A 377 8.45 -6.32 -9.77
C ASP A 377 7.01 -6.24 -9.21
N ILE A 378 6.83 -6.57 -7.94
CA ILE A 378 5.53 -6.52 -7.24
C ILE A 378 4.83 -5.15 -7.23
N HIS A 379 5.55 -4.06 -7.52
CA HIS A 379 4.96 -2.71 -7.57
C HIS A 379 4.46 -2.32 -8.96
N HIS A 380 4.80 -3.07 -10.01
CA HIS A 380 4.46 -2.71 -11.38
C HIS A 380 4.07 -3.89 -12.29
N ASP A 381 4.25 -5.13 -11.84
CA ASP A 381 3.83 -6.35 -12.49
C ASP A 381 2.77 -7.09 -11.63
N PRO A 382 1.47 -7.03 -12.00
CA PRO A 382 0.40 -7.69 -11.27
C PRO A 382 0.54 -9.21 -11.19
N ASP A 383 1.15 -9.85 -12.19
CA ASP A 383 1.29 -11.31 -12.20
C ASP A 383 2.38 -11.74 -11.23
N ARG A 384 3.45 -10.96 -11.11
CA ARG A 384 4.50 -11.16 -10.08
C ARG A 384 3.97 -10.89 -8.68
N ALA A 385 3.18 -9.84 -8.49
CA ALA A 385 2.52 -9.57 -7.21
C ALA A 385 1.62 -10.74 -6.77
N ARG A 386 0.81 -11.29 -7.69
CA ARG A 386 -0.05 -12.47 -7.45
C ARG A 386 0.74 -13.74 -7.18
N ALA A 387 1.84 -13.96 -7.90
CA ALA A 387 2.72 -15.08 -7.66
C ALA A 387 3.32 -15.07 -6.24
N GLN A 388 3.47 -13.88 -5.63
CA GLN A 388 3.91 -13.70 -4.25
C GLN A 388 2.76 -13.64 -3.23
N GLY A 389 1.51 -13.85 -3.67
CA GLY A 389 0.33 -13.94 -2.79
C GLY A 389 -0.41 -12.62 -2.55
N SER A 390 -0.04 -11.54 -3.24
CA SER A 390 -0.78 -10.26 -3.19
C SER A 390 -1.89 -10.23 -4.26
N PRO A 391 -3.08 -9.65 -3.99
CA PRO A 391 -4.17 -9.60 -4.98
C PRO A 391 -3.83 -8.78 -6.26
N ASP A 392 -3.00 -7.76 -6.12
CA ASP A 392 -2.57 -6.86 -7.21
C ASP A 392 -1.26 -6.17 -6.81
N VAL A 393 -0.74 -5.28 -7.66
CA VAL A 393 0.37 -4.41 -7.26
C VAL A 393 -0.03 -3.54 -6.07
N PHE A 394 0.95 -3.26 -5.22
CA PHE A 394 0.76 -2.45 -4.02
C PHE A 394 1.83 -1.38 -3.86
N MET A 395 1.51 -0.34 -3.12
CA MET A 395 2.37 0.82 -2.88
C MET A 395 3.63 0.44 -2.10
N ASN A 396 4.79 0.92 -2.56
CA ASN A 396 6.06 0.74 -1.86
C ASN A 396 6.21 1.71 -0.67
N ILE A 397 7.16 1.41 0.22
CA ILE A 397 7.37 2.21 1.43
C ILE A 397 7.93 3.61 1.14
N LEU A 398 8.73 3.78 0.08
CA LEU A 398 9.28 5.10 -0.30
C LEU A 398 8.16 6.07 -0.68
N THR A 399 7.13 5.55 -1.35
CA THR A 399 5.90 6.27 -1.65
C THR A 399 5.16 6.64 -0.38
N THR A 400 4.99 5.70 0.55
CA THR A 400 4.41 5.99 1.86
C THR A 400 5.15 7.11 2.57
N GLN A 401 6.48 7.10 2.52
CA GLN A 401 7.34 8.12 3.11
C GLN A 401 7.10 9.50 2.49
N GLY A 402 7.06 9.58 1.15
CA GLY A 402 6.75 10.81 0.42
C GLY A 402 5.34 11.33 0.68
N LEU A 403 4.34 10.45 0.78
CA LEU A 403 2.96 10.86 1.06
C LEU A 403 2.75 11.28 2.52
N VAL A 404 3.47 10.67 3.47
CA VAL A 404 3.51 11.10 4.87
C VAL A 404 4.17 12.48 4.99
N GLU A 405 5.30 12.70 4.31
CA GLU A 405 5.91 14.03 4.19
C GLU A 405 4.89 15.05 3.67
N ARG A 406 4.32 14.76 2.49
CA ARG A 406 3.36 15.64 1.81
C ARG A 406 2.16 15.98 2.70
N CYS A 407 1.57 15.00 3.37
CA CYS A 407 0.44 15.21 4.28
C CYS A 407 0.76 16.28 5.32
N VAL A 408 1.98 16.26 5.86
CA VAL A 408 2.45 17.21 6.88
C VAL A 408 2.86 18.55 6.27
N THR A 409 3.54 18.57 5.13
CA THR A 409 4.00 19.82 4.48
C THR A 409 2.85 20.59 3.82
N ASP A 410 1.82 19.91 3.29
CA ASP A 410 0.58 20.54 2.80
C ASP A 410 -0.12 21.31 3.95
N TRP A 411 0.01 20.84 5.20
CA TRP A 411 -0.52 21.50 6.39
C TRP A 411 0.44 22.57 6.96
N ALA A 412 1.72 22.26 7.07
CA ALA A 412 2.72 23.12 7.71
C ALA A 412 3.16 24.29 6.81
N GLY A 413 2.97 24.17 5.50
CA GLY A 413 3.32 25.16 4.50
C GLY A 413 4.79 25.09 4.03
N PRO A 414 5.13 25.83 2.95
CA PRO A 414 6.41 25.71 2.25
C PRO A 414 7.62 26.19 3.07
N ALA A 415 7.40 27.00 4.10
CA ALA A 415 8.46 27.47 4.99
C ALA A 415 8.89 26.42 6.02
N ALA A 416 8.09 25.38 6.25
CA ALA A 416 8.43 24.32 7.18
C ALA A 416 9.66 23.53 6.69
N ARG A 417 10.44 22.99 7.63
CA ARG A 417 11.57 22.11 7.38
C ARG A 417 11.31 20.77 8.06
N VAL A 418 11.10 19.75 7.26
CA VAL A 418 11.05 18.37 7.75
C VAL A 418 12.43 17.97 8.26
N ARG A 419 12.52 17.55 9.52
CA ARG A 419 13.74 17.12 10.19
C ARG A 419 13.86 15.62 10.31
N SER A 420 12.73 14.92 10.44
CA SER A 420 12.71 13.47 10.40
C SER A 420 11.35 12.93 9.99
N ILE A 421 11.35 11.73 9.41
CA ILE A 421 10.17 10.94 9.09
C ILE A 421 10.46 9.51 9.54
N ALA A 422 9.71 9.02 10.53
CA ALA A 422 9.73 7.63 10.95
C ALA A 422 8.40 6.98 10.58
N VAL A 423 8.43 5.88 9.82
CA VAL A 423 7.24 5.13 9.42
C VAL A 423 7.40 3.66 9.71
N ARG A 424 6.30 3.06 10.16
CA ARG A 424 6.14 1.61 10.31
C ARG A 424 4.93 1.15 9.51
N LEU A 425 5.13 0.17 8.65
CA LEU A 425 4.09 -0.40 7.81
C LEU A 425 3.26 -1.45 8.55
N GLY A 426 1.99 -1.49 8.21
CA GLY A 426 1.02 -2.51 8.59
C GLY A 426 0.51 -3.25 7.35
N VAL A 427 -0.78 -3.10 7.04
CA VAL A 427 -1.38 -3.75 5.87
C VAL A 427 -0.96 -3.06 4.56
N PRO A 428 -0.82 -3.78 3.43
CA PRO A 428 -0.50 -3.17 2.13
C PRO A 428 -1.62 -2.26 1.61
N ASN A 429 -1.26 -1.31 0.75
CA ASN A 429 -2.18 -0.48 -0.05
C ASN A 429 -2.16 -0.94 -1.50
N HIS A 430 -3.23 -1.54 -1.98
CA HIS A 430 -3.31 -2.11 -3.33
C HIS A 430 -3.91 -1.15 -4.34
N ALA A 431 -3.70 -1.47 -5.62
CA ALA A 431 -4.48 -0.86 -6.69
C ALA A 431 -5.99 -1.07 -6.44
N GLY A 432 -6.75 0.02 -6.48
CA GLY A 432 -8.19 0.08 -6.17
C GLY A 432 -8.51 0.64 -4.78
N ASP A 433 -7.53 0.73 -3.87
CA ASP A 433 -7.76 1.23 -2.51
C ASP A 433 -8.02 2.74 -2.48
N THR A 434 -8.74 3.18 -1.45
CA THR A 434 -8.69 4.57 -0.98
C THR A 434 -7.74 4.63 0.20
N PHE A 435 -6.68 5.43 0.09
CA PHE A 435 -5.70 5.64 1.13
C PHE A 435 -5.92 6.99 1.80
N SER A 436 -6.10 6.97 3.12
CA SER A 436 -6.39 8.14 3.94
C SER A 436 -5.31 8.33 5.00
N LEU A 437 -4.60 9.45 4.94
CA LEU A 437 -3.64 9.89 5.94
C LEU A 437 -4.25 10.95 6.85
N ARG A 438 -4.03 10.83 8.15
CA ARG A 438 -4.45 11.80 9.18
C ARG A 438 -3.29 12.05 10.13
N GLY A 439 -2.94 13.32 10.30
CA GLY A 439 -1.94 13.78 11.26
C GLY A 439 -2.58 14.36 12.52
N THR A 440 -1.88 14.27 13.64
CA THR A 440 -2.20 14.95 14.89
C THR A 440 -0.91 15.50 15.48
N VAL A 441 -0.91 16.75 15.93
CA VAL A 441 0.24 17.31 16.65
C VAL A 441 0.39 16.57 17.98
N ALA A 442 1.48 15.81 18.12
CA ALA A 442 1.79 15.05 19.32
C ALA A 442 2.54 15.92 20.34
N GLU A 443 3.46 16.76 19.87
CA GLU A 443 4.32 17.58 20.71
C GLU A 443 4.74 18.87 20.00
N ARG A 444 4.97 19.94 20.78
CA ARG A 444 5.62 21.17 20.33
C ARG A 444 6.71 21.56 21.31
N ASP A 445 7.92 21.74 20.80
CA ASP A 445 9.08 22.21 21.56
C ASP A 445 9.79 23.32 20.77
N GLY A 446 9.60 24.57 21.21
CA GLY A 446 10.11 25.75 20.51
C GLY A 446 9.66 25.80 19.04
N PRO A 447 10.60 25.88 18.06
CA PRO A 447 10.27 25.88 16.64
C PRO A 447 9.94 24.48 16.09
N ARG A 448 10.16 23.40 16.86
CA ARG A 448 9.93 22.03 16.43
C ARG A 448 8.53 21.57 16.82
N THR A 449 7.85 20.91 15.87
CA THR A 449 6.56 20.29 16.05
C THR A 449 6.64 18.84 15.60
N THR A 450 6.28 17.93 16.49
CA THR A 450 6.18 16.50 16.21
C THR A 450 4.74 16.16 15.85
N VAL A 451 4.53 15.59 14.67
CA VAL A 451 3.23 15.19 14.15
C VAL A 451 3.17 13.67 14.08
N ALA A 452 2.26 13.05 14.84
CA ALA A 452 1.92 11.65 14.65
C ALA A 452 0.99 11.52 13.43
N VAL A 453 1.31 10.62 12.52
CA VAL A 453 0.57 10.38 11.28
C VAL A 453 0.08 8.94 11.24
N ARG A 454 -1.19 8.74 10.92
CA ARG A 454 -1.79 7.43 10.69
C ARG A 454 -2.41 7.37 9.31
N GLY A 455 -2.04 6.34 8.54
CA GLY A 455 -2.59 6.05 7.23
C GLY A 455 -3.42 4.76 7.24
N THR A 456 -4.61 4.81 6.67
CA THR A 456 -5.56 3.68 6.64
C THR A 456 -6.12 3.44 5.25
N ASN A 457 -6.53 2.20 5.00
CA ASN A 457 -7.30 1.80 3.83
C ASN A 457 -8.45 0.85 4.23
N GLY A 458 -9.11 0.23 3.26
CA GLY A 458 -10.27 -0.65 3.48
C GLY A 458 -9.98 -1.91 4.30
N ILE A 459 -8.71 -2.31 4.46
CA ILE A 459 -8.30 -3.52 5.18
C ILE A 459 -7.56 -3.25 6.50
N GLY A 460 -7.28 -1.98 6.83
CA GLY A 460 -6.73 -1.62 8.15
C GLY A 460 -5.75 -0.45 8.15
N THR A 461 -4.82 -0.50 9.10
CA THR A 461 -3.75 0.51 9.25
C THR A 461 -2.60 0.19 8.30
N HIS A 462 -2.42 0.99 7.26
CA HIS A 462 -1.30 0.84 6.35
C HIS A 462 0.00 1.36 6.95
N VAL A 463 -0.04 2.52 7.60
CA VAL A 463 1.14 3.14 8.19
C VAL A 463 0.82 3.83 9.51
N THR A 464 1.72 3.69 10.45
CA THR A 464 1.85 4.57 11.61
C THR A 464 3.20 5.26 11.50
N GLY A 465 3.25 6.57 11.65
CA GLY A 465 4.49 7.30 11.55
C GLY A 465 4.51 8.57 12.39
N THR A 466 5.68 9.17 12.43
CA THR A 466 5.97 10.43 13.11
C THR A 466 6.79 11.30 12.17
N VAL A 467 6.41 12.57 12.05
CA VAL A 467 7.15 13.57 11.29
C VAL A 467 7.52 14.70 12.22
N VAL A 468 8.80 15.06 12.27
CA VAL A 468 9.24 16.26 12.97
C VAL A 468 9.43 17.36 11.95
N VAL A 469 8.70 18.47 12.11
CA VAL A 469 8.88 19.68 11.32
C VAL A 469 9.38 20.81 12.19
N GLU A 470 10.24 21.64 11.64
CA GLU A 470 10.65 22.91 12.21
C GLU A 470 10.03 24.04 11.39
N VAL A 471 9.27 24.91 12.04
CA VAL A 471 8.73 26.11 11.39
C VAL A 471 9.66 27.27 11.75
N PRO A 472 10.35 27.90 10.79
CA PRO A 472 11.14 29.08 11.05
C PRO A 472 10.25 30.14 11.70
N GLY A 473 10.65 30.67 12.85
CA GLY A 473 9.94 31.78 13.49
C GLY A 473 9.84 32.99 12.55
N PRO A 474 8.90 33.92 12.77
CA PRO A 474 8.83 35.14 11.99
C PRO A 474 10.19 35.84 12.03
N ARG A 475 10.74 36.18 10.87
CA ARG A 475 11.94 37.01 10.79
C ARG A 475 11.59 38.35 11.48
N CYS A 476 12.19 38.62 12.63
CA CYS A 476 12.11 39.93 13.25
C CYS A 476 12.78 40.96 12.32
N GLY A 477 11.97 41.64 11.51
CA GLY A 477 12.43 42.69 10.58
C GLY A 477 11.57 42.78 9.33
N GLY A 478 10.43 43.45 9.43
CA GLY A 478 9.56 43.77 8.30
C GLY A 478 8.14 44.09 8.76
N GLU A 479 7.91 45.38 9.06
CA GLU A 479 6.66 46.09 9.33
C GLU A 479 5.37 45.30 9.61
N GLU A 480 4.83 45.52 10.81
CA GLU A 480 3.44 45.21 11.20
C GLU A 480 2.43 45.79 10.20
N SER A 481 2.03 45.00 9.21
CA SER A 481 0.85 45.27 8.39
C SER A 481 -0.41 44.73 9.09
N ARG A 482 -1.02 45.61 9.89
CA ARG A 482 -2.42 45.54 10.39
C ARG A 482 -3.42 45.12 9.29
N TRP A 483 -4.22 44.06 9.51
CA TRP A 483 -5.62 43.87 9.06
C TRP A 483 -6.21 42.73 9.92
N ARG A 484 -7.12 43.00 10.88
CA ARG A 484 -8.60 42.99 10.82
C ARG A 484 -9.24 41.69 10.36
#